data_AF-A0A1W0A669-F1
#
_entry.id   AF-A0A1W0A669-F1
#
_cell.length_a   1.000
_cell.length_b   1.000
_cell.length_c   1.000
_cell.angle_alpha   90.00
_cell.angle_beta   90.00
_cell.angle_gamma   90.00
#
_symmetry.space_group_name_H-M   'P 1'
#
loop_
_entity.id
_entity.type
_entity.pdbx_description
1 polymer ?
#
loop_
_entity_poly.entity_id
_entity_poly.type
_entity_poly.pdbx_seq_one_letter_code
_entity_poly.pdbx_strand_id
1 'polypeptide(L)'
;MLRNICFGLLLLLTVVFGHGRVTNPEAEFNPPLTTTFARKISANSTFSEGKFNGTATENSNEFAKAFKAQTKFKSLRDMLEFNTTSPCGYSLINAAKKPIPADSTMTWQNPPAGVGFVDSHTGPCEVWLDDQQVFQDDNCAGHYKAIPEAHLPIDYSPCTKKGCILRFFNLAVHEPMWQVYSTYLTYVGL
;
A
#
# COMPACT_ATOMS: atom_id res chain seq x y z
N MET A 1 -21.77 10.98 -53.40
CA MET A 1 -21.68 12.03 -52.35
C MET A 1 -21.32 11.36 -51.03
N LEU A 2 -20.51 12.06 -50.22
CA LEU A 2 -19.74 11.57 -49.09
C LEU A 2 -20.56 10.97 -47.92
N ARG A 3 -20.04 9.83 -47.43
CA ARG A 3 -19.77 9.42 -46.03
C ARG A 3 -20.39 10.28 -44.90
N ASN A 4 -21.07 9.62 -43.97
CA ASN A 4 -21.05 9.95 -42.53
C ASN A 4 -21.24 8.66 -41.72
N ILE A 5 -20.16 7.90 -41.55
CA ILE A 5 -20.09 6.87 -40.51
C ILE A 5 -19.55 7.58 -39.27
N CYS A 6 -20.42 7.84 -38.30
CA CYS A 6 -20.00 8.27 -36.97
C CYS A 6 -19.27 7.10 -36.30
N PHE A 7 -17.95 7.06 -36.44
CA PHE A 7 -17.10 6.31 -35.51
C PHE A 7 -17.19 7.02 -34.16
N GLY A 8 -18.15 6.59 -33.33
CA GLY A 8 -18.13 6.88 -31.91
C GLY A 8 -16.93 6.17 -31.32
N LEU A 9 -15.86 6.93 -31.02
CA LEU A 9 -14.73 6.44 -30.25
C LEU A 9 -15.23 6.13 -28.85
N LEU A 10 -15.59 4.87 -28.60
CA LEU A 10 -15.96 4.37 -27.28
C LEU A 10 -14.67 4.38 -26.44
N LEU A 11 -14.43 5.45 -25.69
CA LEU A 11 -13.44 5.45 -24.62
C LEU A 11 -13.91 4.42 -23.59
N LEU A 12 -13.40 3.20 -23.68
CA LEU A 12 -13.34 2.26 -22.58
C LEU A 12 -12.50 2.94 -21.50
N LEU A 13 -13.16 3.68 -20.61
CA LEU A 13 -12.62 3.98 -19.29
C LEU A 13 -12.36 2.62 -18.65
N THR A 14 -11.12 2.15 -18.70
CA THR A 14 -10.67 1.06 -17.85
C THR A 14 -10.87 1.55 -16.43
N VAL A 15 -11.96 1.10 -15.81
CA VAL A 15 -12.13 1.27 -14.36
C VAL A 15 -10.99 0.45 -13.78
N VAL A 16 -9.90 1.12 -13.38
CA VAL A 16 -8.78 0.46 -12.72
C VAL A 16 -9.32 -0.01 -11.37
N PHE A 17 -9.61 -1.31 -11.27
CA PHE A 17 -9.88 -1.97 -9.99
C PHE A 17 -8.55 -2.09 -9.24
N GLY A 18 -8.18 -1.03 -8.52
CA GLY A 18 -6.93 -0.99 -7.75
C GLY A 18 -7.13 -1.48 -6.32
N HIS A 19 -6.94 -2.75 -6.00
CA HIS A 19 -6.98 -3.22 -4.61
C HIS A 19 -6.13 -4.47 -4.36
N GLY A 20 -5.27 -4.41 -3.34
CA GLY A 20 -4.39 -5.51 -3.01
C GLY A 20 -4.37 -5.92 -1.54
N ARG A 21 -3.67 -7.01 -1.28
CA ARG A 21 -3.50 -7.64 0.03
C ARG A 21 -2.14 -8.31 0.13
N VAL A 22 -1.67 -8.49 1.36
CA VAL A 22 -0.52 -9.36 1.64
C VAL A 22 -0.99 -10.82 1.58
N THR A 23 -0.41 -11.61 0.67
CA THR A 23 -0.80 -13.02 0.42
C THR A 23 0.20 -14.04 0.92
N ASN A 24 1.46 -13.65 1.07
CA ASN A 24 2.46 -14.47 1.73
C ASN A 24 3.40 -13.56 2.50
N PRO A 25 3.43 -13.65 3.83
CA PRO A 25 2.51 -14.41 4.69
C PRO A 25 1.05 -13.93 4.57
N GLU A 26 0.08 -14.85 4.57
CA GLU A 26 -1.31 -14.51 4.24
C GLU A 26 -2.02 -13.69 5.32
N ALA A 27 -2.51 -12.50 4.97
CA ALA A 27 -3.35 -11.70 5.83
C ALA A 27 -4.81 -12.17 5.81
N GLU A 28 -5.43 -12.20 6.97
CA GLU A 28 -6.85 -12.50 7.13
C GLU A 28 -7.65 -11.23 7.38
N PHE A 29 -8.88 -11.17 6.88
CA PHE A 29 -9.69 -9.95 6.88
C PHE A 29 -11.13 -10.23 7.27
N ASN A 30 -11.76 -9.26 7.95
CA ASN A 30 -13.20 -9.28 8.25
C ASN A 30 -13.83 -7.89 8.05
N PRO A 31 -14.77 -7.72 7.11
CA PRO A 31 -15.25 -8.73 6.15
C PRO A 31 -14.11 -9.22 5.24
N PRO A 32 -14.27 -10.39 4.57
CA PRO A 32 -13.31 -10.84 3.58
C PRO A 32 -13.02 -9.72 2.58
N LEU A 33 -11.74 -9.40 2.43
CA LEU A 33 -11.34 -8.29 1.57
C LEU A 33 -11.42 -8.74 0.13
N THR A 34 -12.47 -8.30 -0.56
CA THR A 34 -12.63 -8.57 -1.98
C THR A 34 -11.78 -7.59 -2.77
N THR A 35 -11.94 -6.27 -2.57
CA THR A 35 -11.26 -5.23 -3.35
C THR A 35 -11.37 -3.81 -2.71
N THR A 36 -10.76 -3.47 -1.56
CA THR A 36 -10.85 -2.07 -1.05
C THR A 36 -9.58 -1.55 -0.36
N PHE A 37 -9.32 -0.24 -0.43
CA PHE A 37 -8.39 0.44 0.47
C PHE A 37 -9.05 0.64 1.86
N ALA A 38 -8.24 0.80 2.91
CA ALA A 38 -8.71 0.93 4.29
C ALA A 38 -9.42 2.27 4.54
N ARG A 39 -8.88 3.37 3.99
CA ARG A 39 -9.48 4.72 4.06
C ARG A 39 -8.84 5.67 3.06
N LYS A 40 -9.38 6.90 2.96
CA LYS A 40 -8.73 8.02 2.27
C LYS A 40 -8.18 9.06 3.26
N ILE A 41 -7.12 9.75 2.86
CA ILE A 41 -6.56 10.92 3.55
C ILE A 41 -6.46 12.08 2.55
N SER A 42 -6.85 13.29 2.97
CA SER A 42 -6.73 14.48 2.13
C SER A 42 -5.32 15.05 2.21
N ALA A 43 -4.66 15.21 1.06
CA ALA A 43 -3.33 15.81 0.96
C ALA A 43 -3.26 17.17 1.68
N ASN A 44 -4.26 18.04 1.45
CA ASN A 44 -4.33 19.38 2.02
C ASN A 44 -4.58 19.39 3.53
N SER A 45 -5.06 18.27 4.10
CA SER A 45 -5.18 18.12 5.55
C SER A 45 -3.90 17.60 6.21
N THR A 46 -3.02 16.99 5.41
CA THR A 46 -1.76 16.40 5.89
C THR A 46 -0.59 17.36 5.76
N PHE A 47 -0.48 18.06 4.62
CA PHE A 47 0.55 19.06 4.37
C PHE A 47 -0.08 20.41 4.08
N SER A 48 0.48 21.48 4.66
CA SER A 48 0.04 22.86 4.45
C SER A 48 0.44 23.40 3.07
N GLU A 49 1.41 22.77 2.42
CA GLU A 49 1.98 23.16 1.14
C GLU A 49 2.15 21.94 0.23
N GLY A 50 2.28 22.19 -1.07
CA GLY A 50 2.48 21.18 -2.11
C GLY A 50 1.30 21.04 -3.07
N LYS A 51 1.57 20.46 -4.25
CA LYS A 51 0.58 20.26 -5.31
C LYS A 51 0.43 18.76 -5.62
N PHE A 52 -0.71 18.21 -5.24
CA PHE A 52 -1.00 16.76 -5.32
C PHE A 52 -2.08 16.40 -6.36
N ASN A 53 -2.21 17.21 -7.41
CA ASN A 53 -3.17 17.00 -8.51
C ASN A 53 -2.49 16.88 -9.89
N GLY A 54 -1.21 16.50 -9.91
CA GLY A 54 -0.47 16.16 -11.12
C GLY A 54 -0.62 14.68 -11.49
N THR A 55 0.31 14.20 -12.32
CA THR A 55 0.48 12.78 -12.62
C THR A 55 0.88 11.98 -11.38
N ALA A 56 0.73 10.65 -11.42
CA ALA A 56 1.11 9.75 -10.33
C ALA A 56 2.58 9.98 -9.88
N THR A 57 3.51 10.03 -10.84
CA THR A 57 4.93 10.30 -10.57
C THR A 57 5.17 11.69 -9.96
N GLU A 58 4.53 12.75 -10.48
CA GLU A 58 4.67 14.10 -9.92
C GLU A 58 4.15 14.15 -8.47
N ASN A 59 3.00 13.52 -8.20
CA ASN A 59 2.43 13.49 -6.85
C ASN A 59 3.31 12.67 -5.88
N SER A 60 3.90 11.57 -6.35
CA SER A 60 4.82 10.74 -5.55
C SER A 60 6.09 11.52 -5.19
N ASN A 61 6.66 12.26 -6.15
CA ASN A 61 7.83 13.10 -5.92
C ASN A 61 7.51 14.25 -4.96
N GLU A 62 6.35 14.90 -5.13
CA GLU A 62 5.92 15.97 -4.23
C GLU A 62 5.63 15.43 -2.83
N PHE A 63 5.05 14.24 -2.70
CA PHE A 63 4.86 13.57 -1.41
C PHE A 63 6.20 13.34 -0.72
N ALA A 64 7.16 12.70 -1.40
CA ALA A 64 8.47 12.41 -0.81
C ALA A 64 9.17 13.70 -0.33
N LYS A 65 9.10 14.77 -1.13
CA LYS A 65 9.62 16.09 -0.77
C LYS A 65 8.91 16.68 0.45
N ALA A 66 7.57 16.71 0.46
CA ALA A 66 6.78 17.28 1.56
C ALA A 66 6.96 16.47 2.86
N PHE A 67 6.96 15.14 2.76
CA PHE A 67 7.14 14.22 3.88
C PHE A 67 8.54 14.33 4.52
N LYS A 68 9.57 14.63 3.71
CA LYS A 68 10.92 14.92 4.22
C LYS A 68 11.04 16.29 4.86
N ALA A 69 10.31 17.29 4.38
CA ALA A 69 10.38 18.67 4.86
C ALA A 69 9.59 18.91 6.16
N GLN A 70 8.50 18.19 6.37
CA GLN A 70 7.70 18.27 7.59
C GLN A 70 8.42 17.67 8.81
N THR A 71 7.99 18.05 10.03
CA THR A 71 8.63 17.62 11.29
C THR A 71 7.73 16.78 12.20
N LYS A 72 6.44 16.65 11.84
CA LYS A 72 5.37 16.03 12.63
C LYS A 72 5.43 14.51 12.66
N PHE A 73 5.69 13.86 11.53
CA PHE A 73 5.70 12.41 11.39
C PHE A 73 7.13 11.91 11.16
N LYS A 74 7.53 10.83 11.83
CA LYS A 74 8.86 10.23 11.64
C LYS A 74 8.85 9.09 10.64
N SER A 75 7.69 8.47 10.45
CA SER A 75 7.47 7.37 9.50
C SER A 75 6.10 7.45 8.84
N LEU A 76 5.92 6.71 7.75
CA LEU A 76 4.62 6.52 7.12
C LEU A 76 3.65 5.87 8.11
N ARG A 77 4.11 4.88 8.91
CA ARG A 77 3.32 4.32 10.02
C ARG A 77 2.80 5.43 10.93
N ASP A 78 3.65 6.33 11.43
CA ASP A 78 3.21 7.41 12.33
C ASP A 78 2.15 8.29 11.69
N MET A 79 2.33 8.64 10.41
CA MET A 79 1.38 9.46 9.67
C MET A 79 0.04 8.74 9.47
N LEU A 80 0.08 7.45 9.16
CA LEU A 80 -1.11 6.65 8.89
C LEU A 80 -1.80 6.12 10.15
N GLU A 81 -1.11 6.07 11.29
CA GLU A 81 -1.71 5.75 12.58
C GLU A 81 -2.18 7.02 13.32
N PHE A 82 -1.79 8.22 12.86
CA PHE A 82 -2.21 9.47 13.47
C PHE A 82 -3.73 9.70 13.37
N ASN A 83 -4.39 9.86 14.54
CA ASN A 83 -5.83 10.11 14.67
C ASN A 83 -6.74 9.07 13.99
N THR A 84 -6.26 7.86 13.73
CA THR A 84 -7.12 6.76 13.27
C THR A 84 -7.59 5.90 14.43
N THR A 85 -8.87 5.55 14.45
CA THR A 85 -9.43 4.55 15.38
C THR A 85 -9.33 3.13 14.81
N SER A 86 -8.97 2.98 13.53
CA SER A 86 -8.74 1.70 12.86
C SER A 86 -7.41 1.72 12.11
N PRO A 87 -6.28 1.51 12.80
CA PRO A 87 -4.97 1.45 12.14
C PRO A 87 -4.83 0.17 11.30
N CYS A 88 -5.48 -0.92 11.73
CA CYS A 88 -5.46 -2.22 11.06
C CYS A 88 -6.35 -2.35 9.82
N GLY A 89 -7.08 -1.29 9.44
CA GLY A 89 -7.97 -1.33 8.29
C GLY A 89 -9.03 -2.41 8.46
N TYR A 90 -8.97 -3.42 7.60
CA TYR A 90 -9.88 -4.57 7.60
C TYR A 90 -9.23 -5.88 8.08
N SER A 91 -7.94 -5.85 8.44
CA SER A 91 -7.22 -7.05 8.87
C SER A 91 -7.69 -7.52 10.25
N LEU A 92 -7.74 -8.85 10.42
CA LEU A 92 -7.95 -9.48 11.71
C LEU A 92 -6.68 -9.38 12.56
N ILE A 93 -6.77 -8.66 13.67
CA ILE A 93 -5.65 -8.50 14.62
C ILE A 93 -5.41 -9.74 15.50
N ASN A 94 -6.35 -10.67 15.52
CA ASN A 94 -6.31 -11.93 16.27
C ASN A 94 -6.33 -13.17 15.35
N ALA A 95 -5.87 -13.01 14.10
CA ALA A 95 -5.72 -14.11 13.15
C ALA A 95 -4.76 -15.19 13.66
N ALA A 96 -4.88 -16.39 13.08
CA ALA A 96 -3.94 -17.47 13.35
C ALA A 96 -2.52 -17.05 12.93
N LYS A 97 -1.53 -17.48 13.71
CA LYS A 97 -0.15 -17.11 13.44
C LYS A 97 0.32 -17.69 12.09
N LYS A 98 1.09 -16.92 11.33
CA LYS A 98 1.66 -17.34 10.03
C LYS A 98 3.16 -17.66 10.17
N PRO A 99 3.70 -18.62 9.39
CA PRO A 99 5.13 -18.85 9.32
C PRO A 99 5.84 -17.68 8.61
N ILE A 100 7.12 -17.46 8.94
CA ILE A 100 7.98 -16.57 8.16
C ILE A 100 8.25 -17.22 6.79
N PRO A 101 8.08 -16.49 5.67
CA PRO A 101 8.40 -17.01 4.34
C PRO A 101 9.87 -17.44 4.21
N ALA A 102 10.11 -18.58 3.56
CA ALA A 102 11.44 -19.17 3.45
C ALA A 102 12.44 -18.33 2.61
N ASP A 103 11.93 -17.46 1.76
CA ASP A 103 12.69 -16.54 0.92
C ASP A 103 12.87 -15.15 1.56
N SER A 104 12.39 -14.97 2.80
CA SER A 104 12.40 -13.68 3.52
C SER A 104 11.72 -12.54 2.77
N THR A 105 10.67 -12.84 1.97
CA THR A 105 9.89 -11.79 1.30
C THR A 105 8.52 -11.58 1.94
N MET A 106 7.94 -10.40 1.76
CA MET A 106 6.50 -10.19 1.90
C MET A 106 5.92 -10.00 0.51
N THR A 107 4.90 -10.78 0.20
CA THR A 107 4.24 -10.83 -1.09
C THR A 107 2.95 -10.03 -1.05
N TRP A 108 2.84 -9.05 -1.93
CA TRP A 108 1.66 -8.24 -2.15
C TRP A 108 1.05 -8.53 -3.51
N GLN A 109 -0.27 -8.74 -3.54
CA GLN A 109 -1.03 -8.98 -4.76
C GLN A 109 -2.21 -8.04 -4.86
N ASN A 110 -2.54 -7.63 -6.08
CA ASN A 110 -3.86 -7.17 -6.50
C ASN A 110 -4.49 -8.26 -7.40
N PRO A 111 -5.22 -9.23 -6.82
CA PRO A 111 -5.79 -10.34 -7.57
C PRO A 111 -6.74 -9.93 -8.71
N PRO A 112 -7.64 -8.93 -8.53
CA PRO A 112 -8.49 -8.45 -9.63
C PRO A 112 -7.72 -7.95 -10.85
N ALA A 113 -6.60 -7.26 -10.63
CA ALA A 113 -5.78 -6.73 -11.70
C ALA A 113 -4.71 -7.72 -12.20
N GLY A 114 -4.46 -8.81 -11.45
CA GLY A 114 -3.43 -9.80 -11.77
C GLY A 114 -2.01 -9.25 -11.72
N VAL A 115 -1.76 -8.24 -10.89
CA VAL A 115 -0.45 -7.58 -10.71
C VAL A 115 -0.12 -7.45 -9.23
N GLY A 116 1.13 -7.14 -8.89
CA GLY A 116 1.50 -6.73 -7.53
C GLY A 116 0.93 -5.33 -7.20
N PHE A 117 1.78 -4.30 -7.32
CA PHE A 117 1.32 -2.93 -7.26
C PHE A 117 0.75 -2.49 -8.61
N VAL A 118 -0.29 -1.66 -8.59
CA VAL A 118 -0.80 -1.03 -9.81
C VAL A 118 0.13 0.14 -10.15
N ASP A 119 0.67 0.17 -11.37
CA ASP A 119 1.66 1.18 -11.80
C ASP A 119 1.23 2.63 -11.56
N SER A 120 -0.07 2.93 -11.70
CA SER A 120 -0.61 4.27 -11.46
C SER A 120 -0.73 4.63 -9.98
N HIS A 121 -0.64 3.68 -9.07
CA HIS A 121 -0.81 3.85 -7.62
C HIS A 121 0.54 4.06 -6.92
N THR A 122 1.35 4.98 -7.46
CA THR A 122 2.65 5.33 -6.89
C THR A 122 2.52 5.98 -5.52
N GLY A 123 3.54 5.77 -4.69
CA GLY A 123 3.66 6.34 -3.35
C GLY A 123 4.40 5.41 -2.40
N PRO A 124 4.62 5.85 -1.16
CA PRO A 124 5.51 5.17 -0.24
C PRO A 124 4.87 3.90 0.34
N CYS A 125 5.72 2.96 0.74
CA CYS A 125 5.31 1.86 1.60
C CYS A 125 6.36 1.52 2.66
N GLU A 126 5.90 0.92 3.76
CA GLU A 126 6.72 0.51 4.88
C GLU A 126 6.27 -0.86 5.40
N VAL A 127 7.23 -1.66 5.88
CA VAL A 127 6.95 -2.88 6.66
C VAL A 127 7.60 -2.75 8.03
N TRP A 128 6.82 -3.08 9.04
CA TRP A 128 7.24 -3.09 10.44
C TRP A 128 7.05 -4.47 11.03
N LEU A 129 8.00 -4.88 11.88
CA LEU A 129 7.86 -6.03 12.76
C LEU A 129 7.86 -5.50 14.19
N ASP A 130 6.71 -5.65 14.86
CA ASP A 130 6.40 -4.99 16.13
C ASP A 130 6.62 -3.47 16.06
N ASP A 131 7.68 -2.96 16.67
CA ASP A 131 8.04 -1.54 16.71
C ASP A 131 9.32 -1.22 15.92
N GLN A 132 9.82 -2.18 15.14
CA GLN A 132 10.99 -1.99 14.29
C GLN A 132 10.57 -1.88 12.81
N GLN A 133 10.98 -0.81 12.15
CA GLN A 133 10.88 -0.70 10.70
C GLN A 133 11.93 -1.59 10.07
N VAL A 134 11.50 -2.48 9.18
CA VAL A 134 12.38 -3.47 8.52
C VAL A 134 12.40 -3.32 7.00
N PHE A 135 11.54 -2.45 6.48
CA PHE A 135 11.49 -2.09 5.07
C PHE A 135 10.87 -0.70 4.91
N GLN A 136 11.40 0.09 3.98
CA GLN A 136 10.83 1.36 3.54
C GLN A 136 11.21 1.62 2.08
N ASP A 137 10.27 2.12 1.30
CA ASP A 137 10.53 2.65 -0.04
C ASP A 137 9.57 3.82 -0.34
N ASP A 138 10.03 4.85 -1.05
CA ASP A 138 9.26 6.06 -1.36
C ASP A 138 8.26 5.86 -2.52
N ASN A 139 8.43 4.81 -3.31
CA ASN A 139 7.60 4.48 -4.46
C ASN A 139 7.56 2.97 -4.75
N CYS A 140 6.80 2.22 -3.97
CA CYS A 140 6.75 0.76 -4.10
C CYS A 140 6.19 0.29 -5.46
N ALA A 141 5.18 0.97 -5.99
CA ALA A 141 4.68 0.67 -7.34
C ALA A 141 5.71 0.95 -8.45
N GLY A 142 6.61 1.93 -8.22
CA GLY A 142 7.69 2.26 -9.14
C GLY A 142 8.87 1.28 -9.10
N HIS A 143 9.13 0.63 -7.97
CA HIS A 143 10.32 -0.21 -7.80
C HIS A 143 10.02 -1.72 -7.77
N TYR A 144 8.82 -2.14 -7.36
CA TYR A 144 8.44 -3.55 -7.21
C TYR A 144 7.36 -3.95 -8.22
N LYS A 145 7.77 -4.11 -9.48
CA LYS A 145 6.87 -4.30 -10.64
C LYS A 145 6.62 -5.75 -11.05
N ALA A 146 6.97 -6.71 -10.20
CA ALA A 146 6.78 -8.11 -10.52
C ALA A 146 5.28 -8.44 -10.69
N ILE A 147 5.01 -9.38 -11.60
CA ILE A 147 3.67 -9.86 -11.98
C ILE A 147 3.70 -11.39 -11.89
N PRO A 148 2.70 -12.05 -11.29
CA PRO A 148 1.42 -11.47 -10.84
C PRO A 148 1.47 -10.79 -9.46
N GLU A 149 2.62 -10.75 -8.81
CA GLU A 149 2.75 -10.31 -7.42
C GLU A 149 4.05 -9.55 -7.18
N ALA A 150 4.03 -8.62 -6.22
CA ALA A 150 5.21 -7.87 -5.80
C ALA A 150 5.86 -8.56 -4.58
N HIS A 151 7.18 -8.71 -4.61
CA HIS A 151 7.95 -9.28 -3.51
C HIS A 151 8.82 -8.20 -2.87
N LEU A 152 8.53 -7.86 -1.62
CA LEU A 152 9.34 -6.93 -0.83
C LEU A 152 10.34 -7.71 0.03
N PRO A 153 11.64 -7.41 0.00
CA PRO A 153 12.62 -8.08 0.85
C PRO A 153 12.49 -7.59 2.30
N ILE A 154 12.21 -8.50 3.24
CA ILE A 154 11.95 -8.15 4.64
C ILE A 154 13.02 -8.77 5.54
N ASP A 155 13.60 -7.95 6.42
CA ASP A 155 14.43 -8.46 7.51
C ASP A 155 13.55 -8.97 8.66
N TYR A 156 13.37 -10.29 8.74
CA TYR A 156 12.63 -10.94 9.83
C TYR A 156 13.47 -11.21 11.09
N SER A 157 14.76 -10.83 11.11
CA SER A 157 15.63 -11.05 12.28
C SER A 157 15.12 -10.47 13.61
N PRO A 158 14.30 -9.39 13.65
CA PRO A 158 13.73 -8.91 14.91
C PRO A 158 12.68 -9.84 15.52
N CYS A 159 12.09 -10.75 14.75
CA CYS A 159 11.08 -11.67 15.25
C CYS A 159 11.69 -12.76 16.14
N THR A 160 11.26 -12.81 17.40
CA THR A 160 11.68 -13.85 18.34
C THR A 160 10.85 -15.12 18.17
N LYS A 161 11.25 -16.22 18.83
CA LYS A 161 10.46 -17.47 18.92
C LYS A 161 9.01 -17.28 19.40
N LYS A 162 8.72 -16.18 20.09
CA LYS A 162 7.36 -15.86 20.55
C LYS A 162 6.45 -15.38 19.43
N GLY A 163 7.03 -14.97 18.30
CA GLY A 163 6.37 -14.25 17.23
C GLY A 163 6.65 -12.75 17.28
N CYS A 164 6.06 -12.07 16.31
CA CYS A 164 6.04 -10.62 16.11
C CYS A 164 4.75 -10.29 15.34
N ILE A 165 4.41 -9.00 15.26
CA ILE A 165 3.31 -8.50 14.43
C ILE A 165 3.92 -7.82 13.20
N LEU A 166 3.61 -8.30 12.00
CA LEU A 166 3.91 -7.55 10.77
C LEU A 166 2.82 -6.53 10.54
N ARG A 167 3.25 -5.30 10.25
CA ARG A 167 2.37 -4.24 9.76
C ARG A 167 2.90 -3.78 8.43
N PHE A 168 2.07 -3.86 7.41
CA PHE A 168 2.34 -3.29 6.10
C PHE A 168 1.52 -2.03 5.93
N PHE A 169 2.18 -0.97 5.48
CA PHE A 169 1.58 0.31 5.14
C PHE A 169 1.93 0.64 3.71
N ASN A 170 0.93 0.91 2.87
CA ASN A 170 1.11 1.39 1.51
C ASN A 170 0.17 2.56 1.26
N LEU A 171 0.69 3.64 0.70
CA LEU A 171 -0.07 4.85 0.41
C LEU A 171 0.01 5.18 -1.07
N ALA A 172 -1.12 5.08 -1.77
CA ALA A 172 -1.20 5.52 -3.15
C ALA A 172 -1.56 7.02 -3.19
N VAL A 173 -0.68 7.83 -3.80
CA VAL A 173 -0.81 9.30 -3.84
C VAL A 173 -1.18 9.85 -5.22
N HIS A 174 -1.72 9.01 -6.09
CA HIS A 174 -2.03 9.33 -7.49
C HIS A 174 -3.16 10.37 -7.68
N GLU A 175 -3.93 10.64 -6.63
CA GLU A 175 -4.97 11.67 -6.58
C GLU A 175 -4.91 12.44 -5.24
N PRO A 176 -5.47 13.66 -5.11
CA PRO A 176 -5.38 14.45 -3.86
C PRO A 176 -6.00 13.79 -2.61
N MET A 177 -6.90 12.83 -2.82
CA MET A 177 -7.50 12.01 -1.77
C MET A 177 -6.78 10.66 -1.74
N TRP A 178 -5.62 10.62 -1.09
CA TRP A 178 -4.73 9.46 -1.07
C TRP A 178 -5.42 8.22 -0.51
N GLN A 179 -5.11 7.06 -1.09
CA GLN A 179 -5.72 5.79 -0.73
C GLN A 179 -4.75 5.01 0.16
N VAL A 180 -5.21 4.67 1.36
CA VAL A 180 -4.41 3.97 2.38
C VAL A 180 -4.69 2.49 2.32
N TYR A 181 -3.65 1.69 2.16
CA TYR A 181 -3.67 0.24 2.34
C TYR A 181 -2.88 -0.07 3.62
N SER A 182 -3.52 -0.68 4.59
CA SER A 182 -2.85 -1.14 5.80
C SER A 182 -3.22 -2.60 6.07
N THR A 183 -2.23 -3.40 6.48
CA THR A 183 -2.42 -4.84 6.72
C THR A 183 -1.64 -5.26 7.95
N TYR A 184 -2.30 -6.00 8.85
CA TYR A 184 -1.75 -6.42 10.13
C TYR A 184 -1.84 -7.94 10.24
N LEU A 185 -0.74 -8.58 10.63
CA LEU A 185 -0.65 -10.03 10.74
C LEU A 185 0.22 -10.41 11.94
N THR A 186 -0.08 -11.57 12.56
CA THR A 186 0.73 -12.13 13.66
C THR A 186 1.54 -13.33 13.19
N TYR A 187 2.78 -13.48 13.66
CA TYR A 187 3.73 -14.54 13.27
C TYR A 187 4.14 -15.46 14.42
N VAL A 188 4.77 -16.59 14.08
CA VAL A 188 5.68 -17.35 14.96
C VAL A 188 7.10 -17.21 14.40
N GLY A 189 8.05 -16.76 15.23
CA GLY A 189 9.47 -16.84 14.87
C GLY A 189 9.98 -18.27 14.98
N LEU A 190 11.03 -18.59 14.22
CA LEU A 190 11.62 -19.92 14.06
C LEU A 190 11.83 -20.72 15.37
#